data_AF-A0A3B8ZUW9-F1
#
_entry.id   AF-A0A3B8ZUW9-F1
#
_cell.length_a   1.000
_cell.length_b   1.000
_cell.length_c   1.000
_cell.angle_alpha   90.00
_cell.angle_beta   90.00
_cell.angle_gamma   90.00
#
_symmetry.space_group_name_H-M   'P 1'
#
loop_
_entity.id
_entity.type
_entity.pdbx_description
1 polymer ?
#
loop_
_entity_poly.entity_id
_entity_poly.type
_entity_poly.pdbx_seq_one_letter_code
_entity_poly.pdbx_strand_id
1 'polypeptide(L)'
;SPYLPATVVAGILMVLLVLLTGGLHLDGVADVADGLGGGRDAAARLRIMKDSRVGAMGVVALILVLLLKYQALAAFPAGERTIALLLMPAAGRWL
;
A
#
# COMPACT_ATOMS: atom_id res chain seq x y z
N SER A 1 -7.43 21.09 -6.90
CA SER A 1 -7.93 21.35 -8.27
C SER A 1 -9.34 21.87 -8.14
N PRO A 2 -9.72 22.99 -8.77
CA PRO A 2 -11.09 23.50 -8.73
C PRO A 2 -12.09 22.58 -9.47
N TYR A 3 -11.62 21.61 -10.26
CA TYR A 3 -12.47 20.78 -11.12
C TYR A 3 -12.85 19.41 -10.53
N LEU A 4 -12.11 18.88 -9.55
CA LEU A 4 -12.35 17.55 -8.98
C LEU A 4 -12.33 17.60 -7.45
N PRO A 5 -13.25 16.87 -6.77
CA PRO A 5 -13.22 16.73 -5.32
C PRO A 5 -11.87 16.18 -4.84
N ALA A 6 -11.45 16.63 -3.66
CA ALA A 6 -10.23 16.18 -2.98
C ALA A 6 -10.11 14.65 -2.91
N THR A 7 -11.21 13.95 -2.65
CA THR A 7 -11.30 12.49 -2.55
C THR A 7 -11.02 11.81 -3.89
N VAL A 8 -11.59 12.34 -4.98
CA VAL A 8 -11.35 11.83 -6.35
C VAL A 8 -9.88 12.00 -6.74
N VAL A 9 -9.31 13.16 -6.46
CA VAL A 9 -7.89 13.42 -6.70
C VAL A 9 -7.00 12.45 -5.90
N ALA A 10 -7.31 12.22 -4.61
CA ALA A 10 -6.57 11.27 -3.78
C ALA A 10 -6.64 9.84 -4.33
N GLY A 11 -7.80 9.40 -4.82
CA GLY A 11 -7.97 8.09 -5.45
C GLY A 11 -7.13 7.92 -6.72
N ILE A 12 -7.17 8.91 -7.62
CA ILE A 12 -6.37 8.89 -8.87
C ILE A 12 -4.88 8.83 -8.55
N LEU A 13 -4.42 9.66 -7.61
CA LEU A 13 -3.02 9.71 -7.21
C LEU A 13 -2.55 8.41 -6.56
N MET A 14 -3.38 7.77 -5.74
CA MET A 14 -3.08 6.46 -5.16
C MET A 14 -2.92 5.39 -6.25
N VAL A 15 -3.82 5.35 -7.24
CA VAL A 15 -3.72 4.42 -8.37
C VAL A 15 -2.43 4.65 -9.15
N LEU A 16 -2.11 5.90 -9.47
CA LEU A 16 -0.86 6.26 -10.14
C LEU A 16 0.37 5.83 -9.34
N LEU A 17 0.35 6.01 -8.02
CA LEU A 17 1.44 5.60 -7.15
C LEU A 17 1.65 4.07 -7.20
N VAL A 18 0.56 3.30 -7.17
CA VAL A 18 0.64 1.83 -7.27
C VAL A 18 1.21 1.40 -8.63
N LEU A 19 0.74 2.00 -9.73
CA LEU A 19 1.21 1.70 -11.07
C LEU A 19 2.69 2.07 -11.27
N LEU A 20 3.09 3.28 -10.84
CA LEU A 20 4.47 3.76 -10.97
C LEU A 20 5.46 2.96 -10.12
N THR A 21 5.02 2.46 -8.96
CA THR A 21 5.87 1.63 -8.09
C THR A 21 5.85 0.15 -8.45
N GLY A 22 4.98 -0.27 -9.40
CA GLY A 22 4.77 -1.66 -9.77
C GLY A 22 4.17 -2.52 -8.66
N GLY A 23 3.65 -1.91 -7.59
CA GLY A 23 3.01 -2.62 -6.47
C GLY A 23 3.94 -3.47 -5.60
N LEU A 24 5.25 -3.52 -5.84
CA LEU A 24 6.19 -4.41 -5.13
C LEU A 24 6.15 -4.30 -3.60
N HIS A 25 5.96 -3.09 -3.07
CA HIS A 25 5.84 -2.90 -1.62
C HIS A 25 4.51 -3.43 -1.06
N LEU A 26 3.43 -3.36 -1.84
CA LEU A 26 2.14 -3.92 -1.46
C LEU A 26 2.19 -5.45 -1.49
N ASP A 27 2.87 -6.02 -2.49
CA ASP A 27 3.13 -7.46 -2.60
C ASP A 27 3.88 -7.98 -1.36
N GLY A 28 5.01 -7.34 -1.00
CA GLY A 28 5.75 -7.70 0.21
C GLY A 28 4.94 -7.55 1.50
N VAL A 29 4.04 -6.56 1.59
CA VAL A 29 3.11 -6.44 2.74
C VAL A 29 2.13 -7.61 2.79
N ALA A 30 1.59 -8.02 1.64
CA ALA A 30 0.67 -9.16 1.56
C ALA A 30 1.38 -10.46 1.96
N ASP A 31 2.57 -10.71 1.41
CA ASP A 31 3.38 -11.89 1.70
C ASP A 31 3.73 -11.99 3.18
N VAL A 32 4.19 -10.89 3.78
CA VAL A 32 4.53 -10.87 5.21
C VAL A 32 3.29 -11.10 6.06
N ALA A 33 2.14 -10.51 5.72
CA ALA A 33 0.91 -10.70 6.45
C ALA A 33 0.41 -12.17 6.38
N ASP A 34 0.45 -12.79 5.19
CA ASP A 34 0.06 -14.19 5.01
C ASP A 34 1.07 -15.15 5.67
N GLY A 35 2.36 -14.88 5.54
CA GLY A 35 3.41 -15.61 6.22
C GLY A 35 3.18 -15.60 7.73
N LEU A 36 3.05 -14.43 8.35
CA LEU A 36 2.82 -14.29 9.78
C LEU A 36 1.48 -14.88 10.24
N GLY A 37 0.44 -14.78 9.42
CA GLY A 37 -0.90 -15.28 9.72
C GLY A 37 -1.07 -16.80 9.59
N GLY A 38 -0.34 -17.43 8.67
CA GLY A 38 -0.48 -18.87 8.37
C GLY A 38 0.70 -19.74 8.82
N GLY A 39 1.88 -19.16 9.07
CA GLY A 39 3.12 -19.90 9.35
C GLY A 39 3.43 -20.00 10.85
N ARG A 40 3.51 -21.24 11.36
CA ARG A 40 3.82 -21.54 12.78
C ARG A 40 5.29 -21.43 13.14
N ASP A 41 6.19 -21.65 12.18
CA ASP A 41 7.63 -21.52 12.32
C ASP A 41 8.23 -20.74 11.13
N ALA A 42 9.51 -20.37 11.21
CA ALA A 42 10.15 -19.59 10.15
C ALA A 42 10.14 -20.30 8.77
N ALA A 43 10.25 -21.63 8.74
CA ALA A 43 10.26 -22.40 7.50
C ALA A 43 8.89 -22.45 6.83
N ALA A 44 7.81 -22.54 7.61
CA ALA A 44 6.43 -22.47 7.15
C ALA A 44 6.09 -21.07 6.65
N ARG A 45 6.46 -20.02 7.40
CA ARG A 45 6.28 -18.61 6.99
C ARG A 45 6.94 -18.34 5.64
N LEU A 46 8.21 -18.74 5.49
CA LEU A 46 8.95 -18.55 4.24
C LEU A 46 8.37 -19.36 3.08
N ARG A 47 7.78 -20.53 3.35
CA ARG A 47 7.07 -21.30 2.32
C ARG A 47 5.81 -20.57 1.84
N ILE A 48 5.04 -19.99 2.76
CA ILE A 48 3.83 -19.23 2.44
C ILE A 48 4.18 -17.98 1.64
N MET A 49 5.19 -17.22 2.07
CA MET A 49 5.67 -16.03 1.34
C MET A 49 6.21 -16.33 -0.07
N LYS A 50 6.57 -17.57 -0.37
CA LYS A 50 7.02 -18.00 -1.72
C LYS A 50 5.88 -18.52 -2.58
N ASP A 51 4.72 -18.76 -2.00
CA ASP A 51 3.52 -19.10 -2.75
C ASP A 51 2.98 -17.81 -3.39
N SER A 52 2.71 -17.84 -4.70
CA SER A 52 2.16 -16.68 -5.41
C SER A 52 0.68 -16.42 -5.10
N ARG A 53 0.04 -17.26 -4.29
CA ARG A 53 -1.35 -17.09 -3.85
C ARG A 53 -1.42 -16.12 -2.67
N VAL A 54 -2.27 -15.10 -2.80
CA VAL A 54 -2.63 -14.23 -1.68
C VAL A 54 -3.64 -14.94 -0.77
N GLY A 55 -3.35 -14.93 0.52
CA GLY A 55 -4.23 -15.42 1.59
C GLY A 55 -5.11 -14.33 2.18
N ALA A 56 -5.98 -14.71 3.12
CA ALA A 56 -6.95 -13.79 3.72
C ALA A 56 -6.28 -12.66 4.50
N MET A 57 -5.13 -12.93 5.14
CA MET A 57 -4.41 -11.92 5.93
C MET A 57 -3.72 -10.90 5.02
N GLY A 58 -3.18 -11.34 3.88
CA GLY A 58 -2.64 -10.48 2.84
C GLY A 58 -3.69 -9.53 2.29
N VAL A 59 -4.89 -10.03 1.94
CA VAL A 59 -6.01 -9.18 1.49
C VAL A 59 -6.37 -8.13 2.54
N VAL A 60 -6.53 -8.53 3.81
CA VAL A 60 -6.89 -7.59 4.88
C VAL A 60 -5.81 -6.52 5.06
N ALA A 61 -4.53 -6.92 5.07
CA ALA A 61 -3.41 -5.99 5.18
C ALA A 61 -3.39 -4.98 4.02
N LEU A 62 -3.59 -5.45 2.77
CA LEU A 62 -3.66 -4.59 1.59
C LEU A 62 -4.80 -3.57 1.69
N ILE A 63 -6.00 -4.01 2.10
CA ILE A 63 -7.15 -3.11 2.27
C ILE A 63 -6.82 -2.03 3.31
N LEU A 64 -6.31 -2.42 4.48
CA LEU A 64 -6.00 -1.48 5.56
C LEU A 64 -4.92 -0.47 5.15
N VAL A 65 -3.84 -0.94 4.49
CA VAL A 65 -2.76 -0.08 4.03
C VAL A 65 -3.25 0.89 2.95
N LEU A 66 -3.99 0.42 1.95
CA LEU A 66 -4.50 1.28 0.88
C LEU A 66 -5.52 2.29 1.42
N LEU A 67 -6.41 1.89 2.32
CA LEU A 67 -7.35 2.80 2.98
C LEU A 67 -6.61 3.88 3.78
N LEU A 68 -5.57 3.50 4.53
CA LEU A 68 -4.77 4.47 5.28
C LEU A 68 -4.06 5.45 4.35
N LYS A 69 -3.47 4.97 3.25
CA LYS A 69 -2.85 5.83 2.22
C LYS A 69 -3.85 6.79 1.59
N TYR A 70 -5.03 6.29 1.24
CA TYR A 70 -6.11 7.09 0.68
C TYR A 70 -6.58 8.18 1.64
N GLN A 71 -6.84 7.83 2.90
CA GLN A 71 -7.28 8.78 3.92
C GLN A 71 -6.22 9.84 4.19
N ALA A 72 -4.94 9.44 4.26
CA ALA A 72 -3.84 10.39 4.37
C ALA A 72 -3.84 11.39 3.20
N LEU A 73 -3.89 10.90 1.96
CA LEU A 73 -3.92 11.76 0.76
C LEU A 73 -5.17 12.65 0.70
N ALA A 74 -6.32 12.17 1.15
CA ALA A 74 -7.57 12.93 1.18
C ALA A 74 -7.55 14.01 2.27
N ALA A 75 -6.83 13.81 3.37
CA ALA A 75 -6.72 14.76 4.48
C ALA A 75 -5.74 15.92 4.23
N PHE A 76 -4.74 15.76 3.36
CA PHE A 76 -3.76 16.84 3.10
C PHE A 76 -4.39 18.05 2.36
N PRO A 77 -3.99 19.29 2.69
CA PRO A 77 -4.35 20.47 1.91
C PRO A 77 -3.90 20.37 0.45
N ALA A 78 -4.66 20.95 -0.48
CA ALA A 78 -4.42 20.79 -1.92
C ALA A 78 -3.01 21.27 -2.37
N GLY A 79 -2.41 22.23 -1.67
CA GLY A 79 -1.06 22.74 -1.97
C GLY A 79 0.08 21.80 -1.58
N GLU A 80 -0.15 20.90 -0.61
CA GLU A 80 0.90 20.04 -0.04
C GLU A 80 0.81 18.58 -0.50
N ARG A 81 -0.33 18.18 -1.10
CA ARG A 81 -0.54 16.80 -1.59
C ARG A 81 0.52 16.34 -2.56
N THR A 82 0.96 17.19 -3.48
CA THR A 82 1.95 16.83 -4.50
C THR A 82 3.31 16.53 -3.87
N ILE A 83 3.68 17.25 -2.80
CA ILE A 83 4.92 17.02 -2.04
C ILE A 83 4.79 15.75 -1.20
N ALA A 84 3.64 15.55 -0.53
CA ALA A 84 3.36 14.31 0.20
C ALA A 84 3.44 13.07 -0.71
N LEU A 85 2.98 13.17 -1.97
CA LEU A 85 3.08 12.11 -2.98
C LEU A 85 4.50 11.79 -3.43
N LEU A 86 5.39 12.79 -3.48
CA LEU A 86 6.79 12.58 -3.84
C LEU A 86 7.56 11.96 -2.66
N LEU A 87 7.25 12.37 -1.43
CA LEU A 87 7.92 11.90 -0.23
C LEU A 87 7.44 10.52 0.23
N MET A 88 6.18 10.17 0.01
CA MET A 88 5.60 8.90 0.48
C MET A 88 6.27 7.63 -0.10
N PRO A 89 6.51 7.50 -1.42
CA PRO A 89 7.24 6.36 -1.97
C PRO A 89 8.73 6.38 -1.59
N ALA A 90 9.33 7.55 -1.34
CA ALA A 90 10.69 7.65 -0.84
C ALA A 90 10.79 7.13 0.60
N ALA A 91 9.88 7.54 1.49
CA ALA A 91 9.82 7.05 2.86
C ALA A 91 9.57 5.53 2.93
N GLY A 92 8.68 4.98 2.09
CA GLY A 92 8.38 3.54 2.06
C GLY A 92 9.42 2.65 1.36
N ARG A 93 10.46 3.23 0.74
CA ARG A 93 11.59 2.49 0.15
C ARG A 93 12.84 2.49 1.03
N TRP A 94 12.94 3.41 1.99
CA TRP A 94 14.13 3.62 2.84
C TRP A 94 13.90 3.26 4.32
N LEU A 95 12.64 3.00 4.72
CA LEU A 95 12.29 2.28 5.95
C LEU A 95 12.13 0.80 5.65
#